data_AF-A0A8J8E5Z1-F1
#
_entry.id   AF-A0A8J8E5Z1-F1
#
_cell.length_a   1.000
_cell.length_b   1.000
_cell.length_c   1.000
_cell.angle_alpha   90.00
_cell.angle_beta   90.00
_cell.angle_gamma   90.00
#
_symmetry.space_group_name_H-M   'P 1'
#
loop_
_entity.id
_entity.type
_entity.pdbx_description
1 polymer ?
#
loop_
_entity_poly.entity_id
_entity_poly.type
_entity_poly.pdbx_seq_one_letter_code
_entity_poly.pdbx_strand_id
1 'polypeptide(L)'
;MVYYEHATNPIVFGTLLSVYYFAVIVALIAWFWSSYQYIRKGKYRLKRLAGFLLIAIFLTSLSGARLLDKYLYLHSPVNSDFCMTSSCVLSSTGIKTYNLNTTELEKLGVPSVGPMWVYALYDVGPSYRLGVQKLLRALVVVRPLLVVPAVEVYVYTFQNGHFIEKQKFYVFWPKSPGTVLTEKLDFEFTVLIVRGGGGGGGA
;
A
#
# COMPACT_ATOMS: atom_id res chain seq x y z
N MET A 1 -2.32 4.69 19.57
CA MET A 1 -0.89 4.67 19.89
C MET A 1 -0.10 4.33 18.65
N VAL A 2 0.81 5.22 18.27
CA VAL A 2 1.67 5.02 17.12
C VAL A 2 2.87 4.16 17.52
N TYR A 3 3.15 3.10 16.76
CA TYR A 3 4.26 2.19 17.05
C TYR A 3 5.56 2.73 16.43
N TYR A 4 6.38 3.42 17.23
CA TYR A 4 7.63 4.03 16.76
C TYR A 4 8.64 3.03 16.19
N GLU A 5 8.58 1.75 16.58
CA GLU A 5 9.38 0.66 16.00
C GLU A 5 9.08 0.42 14.51
N HIS A 6 7.98 0.96 13.99
CA HIS A 6 7.53 0.83 12.61
C HIS A 6 7.84 2.06 11.75
N ALA A 7 8.53 3.04 12.32
CA ALA A 7 8.86 4.26 11.60
C ALA A 7 9.85 4.00 10.45
N THR A 8 9.68 4.74 9.36
CA THR A 8 10.38 4.46 8.11
C THR A 8 11.55 5.42 7.88
N ASN A 9 12.60 4.91 7.24
CA ASN A 9 13.73 5.72 6.81
C ASN A 9 13.30 6.71 5.70
N PRO A 10 13.61 8.02 5.82
CA PRO A 10 13.27 9.03 4.82
C PRO A 10 13.71 8.67 3.40
N ILE A 11 14.88 8.04 3.25
CA ILE A 11 15.45 7.67 1.96
C ILE A 11 14.57 6.60 1.29
N VAL A 12 14.13 5.60 2.07
CA VAL A 12 13.30 4.49 1.56
C VAL A 12 11.91 5.01 1.19
N PHE A 13 11.30 5.85 2.01
CA PHE A 13 10.01 6.47 1.68
C PHE A 13 10.10 7.36 0.44
N GLY A 14 11.11 8.25 0.40
CA GLY A 14 11.31 9.20 -0.69
C GLY A 14 11.58 8.52 -2.02
N THR A 15 12.37 7.44 -2.03
CA THR A 15 12.64 6.63 -3.23
C THR A 15 11.38 5.92 -3.73
N LEU A 16 10.62 5.27 -2.84
CA LEU A 16 9.35 4.64 -3.21
C LEU A 16 8.35 5.65 -3.77
N LEU A 17 8.23 6.82 -3.13
CA LEU A 17 7.35 7.90 -3.57
C LEU A 17 7.78 8.44 -4.93
N SER A 18 9.09 8.60 -5.14
CA SER A 18 9.64 9.04 -6.43
C SER A 18 9.35 8.03 -7.54
N VAL A 19 9.57 6.73 -7.29
CA VAL A 19 9.26 5.67 -8.26
C VAL A 19 7.77 5.64 -8.55
N TYR A 20 6.91 5.77 -7.54
CA TYR A 20 5.46 5.81 -7.71
C TYR A 20 5.02 6.94 -8.64
N TYR A 21 5.50 8.17 -8.44
CA TYR A 21 5.04 9.31 -9.25
C TYR A 21 5.73 9.41 -10.62
N PHE A 22 7.02 9.08 -10.70
CA PHE A 22 7.83 9.38 -11.88
C PHE A 22 8.08 8.19 -12.81
N ALA A 23 7.81 6.93 -12.42
CA ALA A 23 8.12 5.78 -13.27
C ALA A 23 7.47 5.86 -14.66
N VAL A 24 6.19 6.24 -14.74
CA VAL A 24 5.48 6.40 -16.02
C VAL A 24 6.07 7.52 -16.87
N ILE A 25 6.39 8.67 -16.25
CA ILE A 25 6.99 9.83 -16.93
C ILE A 25 8.37 9.46 -17.49
N VAL A 26 9.22 8.82 -16.68
CA VAL A 26 10.55 8.37 -17.09
C VAL A 26 10.47 7.37 -18.24
N ALA A 27 9.50 6.45 -18.22
CA ALA A 27 9.30 5.52 -19.32
C ALA A 27 8.89 6.20 -20.64
N LEU A 28 8.05 7.24 -20.57
CA LEU A 28 7.70 8.04 -21.75
C LEU A 28 8.93 8.78 -22.32
N ILE A 29 9.74 9.39 -21.46
CA ILE A 29 10.98 10.08 -21.86
C ILE A 29 11.98 9.10 -22.48
N ALA A 30 12.20 7.94 -21.85
CA ALA A 30 13.09 6.91 -22.34
C ALA A 30 12.64 6.34 -23.69
N TRP A 31 11.33 6.13 -23.87
CA TRP A 31 10.77 5.73 -25.15
C TRP A 31 10.99 6.80 -26.22
N PHE A 32 10.69 8.07 -25.91
CA PHE A 32 10.84 9.18 -26.85
C PHE A 32 12.29 9.34 -27.28
N TRP A 33 13.23 9.32 -26.33
CA TRP A 33 14.66 9.47 -26.61
C TRP A 33 15.19 8.30 -27.45
N SER A 34 14.85 7.06 -27.10
CA SER A 34 15.29 5.86 -27.83
C SER A 34 14.65 5.71 -29.22
N SER A 35 13.50 6.34 -29.44
CA SER A 35 12.74 6.27 -30.70
C SER A 35 12.81 7.56 -31.53
N TYR A 36 13.54 8.58 -31.07
CA TYR A 36 13.55 9.92 -31.65
C TYR A 36 13.84 9.94 -33.16
N GLN A 37 14.89 9.22 -33.59
CA GLN A 37 15.29 9.12 -35.00
C GLN A 37 14.22 8.46 -35.89
N TYR A 38 13.39 7.60 -35.31
CA TYR A 38 12.30 6.90 -36.00
C TYR A 38 11.02 7.73 -36.02
N ILE A 39 10.74 8.45 -34.92
CA ILE A 39 9.61 9.38 -34.81
C ILE A 39 9.74 10.50 -35.85
N ARG A 40 10.95 11.05 -36.04
CA ARG A 40 11.23 12.02 -37.12
C ARG A 40 10.91 11.50 -38.53
N LYS A 41 10.88 10.18 -38.73
CA LYS A 41 10.55 9.51 -40.00
C LYS A 41 9.11 8.98 -40.04
N GLY A 42 8.25 9.38 -39.10
CA GLY A 42 6.85 8.93 -38.99
C GLY A 42 6.66 7.49 -38.49
N LYS A 43 7.72 6.81 -38.01
CA LYS A 43 7.66 5.43 -37.52
C LYS A 43 7.74 5.37 -35.99
N TYR A 44 6.58 5.39 -35.34
CA TYR A 44 6.46 5.57 -33.88
C TYR A 44 6.82 4.35 -33.00
N ARG A 45 7.04 3.15 -33.56
CA ARG A 45 7.45 1.94 -32.81
C ARG A 45 6.63 1.70 -31.51
N LEU A 46 5.31 1.75 -31.61
CA LEU A 46 4.37 1.60 -30.48
C LEU A 46 4.57 0.33 -29.64
N LYS A 47 5.03 -0.77 -30.24
CA LYS A 47 5.36 -2.00 -29.49
C LYS A 47 6.44 -1.77 -28.42
N ARG A 48 7.40 -0.90 -28.69
CA ARG A 48 8.48 -0.57 -27.75
C ARG A 48 7.97 0.33 -26.62
N LEU A 49 7.06 1.26 -26.94
CA LEU A 49 6.35 2.06 -25.93
C LEU A 49 5.58 1.17 -24.96
N ALA A 50 4.83 0.20 -25.48
CA ALA A 50 4.08 -0.75 -24.65
C ALA A 50 4.99 -1.51 -23.67
N GLY A 51 6.18 -1.94 -24.12
CA GLY A 51 7.16 -2.59 -23.24
C GLY A 51 7.66 -1.67 -22.11
N PHE A 52 8.01 -0.42 -22.43
CA PHE A 52 8.43 0.56 -21.41
C PHE A 52 7.30 0.89 -20.42
N LEU A 53 6.08 1.06 -20.91
CA LEU A 53 4.92 1.32 -20.07
C LEU A 53 4.59 0.13 -19.17
N LEU A 54 4.70 -1.10 -19.64
CA LEU A 54 4.44 -2.29 -18.83
C LEU A 54 5.41 -2.37 -17.65
N ILE A 55 6.71 -2.11 -17.89
CA ILE A 55 7.72 -2.03 -16.82
C ILE A 55 7.39 -0.90 -15.84
N ALA A 56 7.03 0.27 -16.34
CA ALA A 56 6.68 1.42 -15.49
C ALA A 56 5.46 1.15 -14.63
N ILE A 57 4.42 0.53 -15.21
CA ILE A 57 3.19 0.15 -14.52
C ILE A 57 3.49 -0.87 -13.42
N PHE A 58 4.30 -1.88 -13.73
CA PHE A 58 4.75 -2.87 -12.75
C PHE A 58 5.46 -2.21 -11.56
N LEU A 59 6.43 -1.33 -11.84
CA LEU A 59 7.16 -0.60 -10.80
C LEU A 59 6.26 0.33 -9.99
N THR A 60 5.32 1.01 -10.64
CA THR A 60 4.37 1.93 -10.00
C THR A 60 3.40 1.19 -9.09
N SER A 61 2.88 0.04 -9.52
CA SER A 61 1.98 -0.77 -8.70
C SER A 61 2.71 -1.34 -7.48
N LEU A 62 3.92 -1.86 -7.67
CA LEU A 62 4.73 -2.41 -6.58
C LEU A 62 5.17 -1.32 -5.59
N SER A 63 5.61 -0.16 -6.07
CA SER A 63 5.97 0.97 -5.21
C SER A 63 4.76 1.50 -4.46
N GLY A 64 3.58 1.57 -5.09
CA GLY A 64 2.32 1.92 -4.45
C GLY A 64 1.96 0.98 -3.30
N ALA A 65 2.11 -0.34 -3.49
CA ALA A 65 1.87 -1.32 -2.44
C ALA A 65 2.87 -1.18 -1.28
N ARG A 66 4.14 -0.91 -1.59
CA ARG A 66 5.18 -0.65 -0.59
C ARG A 66 5.03 0.69 0.12
N LEU A 67 4.39 1.69 -0.50
CA LEU A 67 4.02 2.93 0.18
C LEU A 67 2.87 2.66 1.15
N LEU A 68 1.83 1.95 0.73
CA LEU A 68 0.73 1.53 1.60
C LEU A 68 1.23 0.72 2.80
N ASP A 69 2.22 -0.14 2.60
CA ASP A 69 2.94 -0.82 3.70
C ASP A 69 3.39 0.18 4.76
N LYS A 70 4.03 1.30 4.36
CA LYS A 70 4.54 2.28 5.34
C LYS A 70 3.45 3.05 6.08
N TYR A 71 2.31 3.27 5.45
CA TYR A 71 1.16 3.89 6.12
C TYR A 71 0.47 2.91 7.07
N LEU A 72 0.23 1.67 6.64
CA LEU A 72 -0.54 0.69 7.41
C LEU A 72 0.27 0.10 8.56
N TYR A 73 1.56 -0.17 8.33
CA TYR A 73 2.44 -0.80 9.31
C TYR A 73 2.57 0.03 10.59
N LEU A 74 2.52 1.36 10.48
CA LEU A 74 2.58 2.26 11.63
C LEU A 74 1.41 2.08 12.62
N HIS A 75 0.26 1.64 12.12
CA HIS A 75 -0.98 1.44 12.88
C HIS A 75 -1.27 -0.06 13.13
N SER A 76 -0.30 -0.92 12.84
CA SER A 76 -0.39 -2.37 13.05
C SER A 76 0.36 -2.74 14.34
N PRO A 77 -0.29 -3.27 15.39
CA PRO A 77 0.36 -3.87 16.56
C PRO A 77 1.32 -5.03 16.27
N VAL A 78 1.13 -5.70 15.13
CA VAL A 78 1.84 -6.90 14.73
C VAL A 78 2.52 -6.70 13.40
N ASN A 79 3.57 -7.47 13.15
CA ASN A 79 4.26 -7.42 11.87
C ASN A 79 3.31 -7.81 10.72
N SER A 80 3.51 -7.18 9.56
CA SER A 80 2.77 -7.52 8.35
C SER A 80 3.25 -8.84 7.77
N ASP A 81 2.33 -9.70 7.36
CA ASP A 81 2.68 -10.96 6.70
C ASP A 81 2.60 -10.82 5.18
N PHE A 82 3.60 -11.36 4.49
CA PHE A 82 3.56 -11.52 3.04
C PHE A 82 2.97 -12.88 2.68
N CYS A 83 1.89 -12.86 1.91
CA CYS A 83 1.14 -14.04 1.51
C CYS A 83 1.01 -14.13 -0.01
N MET A 84 1.02 -15.35 -0.52
CA MET A 84 0.79 -15.64 -1.95
C MET A 84 -0.57 -16.29 -2.21
N THR A 85 -1.22 -16.81 -1.17
CA THR A 85 -2.48 -17.55 -1.23
C THR A 85 -3.45 -17.10 -0.13
N SER A 86 -4.75 -17.35 -0.33
CA SER A 86 -5.79 -17.10 0.68
C SER A 86 -5.56 -17.87 1.98
N SER A 87 -5.04 -19.11 1.91
CA SER A 87 -4.71 -19.92 3.09
C SER A 87 -3.67 -19.24 3.98
N CYS A 88 -2.66 -18.61 3.39
CA CYS A 88 -1.68 -17.83 4.15
C CYS A 88 -2.36 -16.64 4.84
N VAL A 89 -3.25 -15.92 4.15
CA VAL A 89 -3.98 -14.78 4.72
C VAL A 89 -4.81 -15.20 5.93
N LEU A 90 -5.54 -16.32 5.83
CA LEU A 90 -6.34 -16.89 6.92
C LEU A 90 -5.48 -17.37 8.11
N SER A 91 -4.19 -17.59 7.89
CA SER A 91 -3.23 -18.04 8.92
C SER A 91 -2.29 -16.95 9.41
N SER A 92 -2.53 -15.69 9.01
CA SER A 92 -1.68 -14.54 9.34
C SER A 92 -1.55 -14.35 10.85
N THR A 93 -0.41 -13.80 11.26
CA THR A 93 -0.03 -13.50 12.64
C THR A 93 -1.12 -12.68 13.32
N GLY A 94 -1.65 -11.66 12.65
CA GLY A 94 -2.75 -10.85 13.20
C GLY A 94 -4.01 -11.66 13.51
N ILE A 95 -4.39 -12.62 12.67
CA ILE A 95 -5.54 -13.48 12.94
C ILE A 95 -5.29 -14.38 14.14
N LYS A 96 -4.09 -14.97 14.24
CA LYS A 96 -3.69 -15.85 15.36
C LYS A 96 -3.63 -15.08 16.67
N THR A 97 -3.00 -13.91 16.68
CA THR A 97 -2.82 -13.08 17.89
C THR A 97 -4.16 -12.59 18.44
N TYR A 98 -5.11 -12.26 17.57
CA TYR A 98 -6.43 -11.74 17.98
C TYR A 98 -7.55 -12.79 17.95
N ASN A 99 -7.24 -14.08 17.73
CA ASN A 99 -8.19 -15.19 17.63
C ASN A 99 -9.41 -14.86 16.73
N LEU A 100 -9.16 -14.25 15.57
CA LEU A 100 -10.23 -13.83 14.66
C LEU A 100 -10.88 -15.04 13.98
N ASN A 101 -12.21 -14.98 13.78
CA ASN A 101 -12.95 -16.07 13.15
C ASN A 101 -12.63 -16.20 11.65
N THR A 102 -11.78 -17.16 11.30
CA THR A 102 -11.35 -17.41 9.92
C THR A 102 -12.49 -17.85 9.01
N THR A 103 -13.50 -18.54 9.54
CA THR A 103 -14.65 -19.01 8.74
C THR A 103 -15.54 -17.87 8.27
N GLU A 104 -15.69 -16.82 9.09
CA GLU A 104 -16.39 -15.59 8.72
C GLU A 104 -15.59 -14.80 7.69
N LEU A 105 -14.27 -14.70 7.88
CA LEU A 105 -13.40 -14.03 6.93
C LEU A 105 -13.42 -14.70 5.55
N GLU A 106 -13.41 -16.02 5.52
CA GLU A 106 -13.52 -16.80 4.29
C GLU A 106 -14.85 -16.57 3.58
N LYS A 107 -15.96 -16.52 4.33
CA LYS A 107 -17.31 -16.19 3.80
C LYS A 107 -17.38 -14.79 3.20
N LEU A 108 -16.67 -13.82 3.77
CA LEU A 108 -16.58 -12.47 3.21
C LEU A 108 -15.75 -12.43 1.91
N GLY A 109 -14.94 -13.46 1.66
CA GLY A 109 -14.24 -13.68 0.39
C GLY A 109 -12.87 -13.03 0.35
N VAL A 110 -11.87 -13.78 0.81
CA VAL A 110 -10.45 -13.39 0.78
C VAL A 110 -9.90 -13.52 -0.65
N PRO A 111 -9.02 -12.61 -1.13
CA PRO A 111 -8.33 -12.79 -2.40
C PRO A 111 -7.56 -14.13 -2.45
N SER A 112 -7.73 -14.86 -3.55
CA SER A 112 -7.30 -16.26 -3.67
C SER A 112 -5.79 -16.42 -3.89
N VAL A 113 -5.20 -15.67 -4.83
CA VAL A 113 -3.81 -15.84 -5.27
C VAL A 113 -3.17 -14.50 -5.63
N GLY A 114 -1.88 -14.35 -5.33
CA GLY A 114 -1.04 -13.23 -5.76
C GLY A 114 -0.22 -12.64 -4.60
N PRO A 115 0.72 -11.73 -4.87
CA PRO A 115 1.45 -11.05 -3.81
C PRO A 115 0.48 -10.22 -2.97
N MET A 116 0.38 -10.53 -1.69
CA MET A 116 -0.55 -9.91 -0.75
C MET A 116 0.21 -9.56 0.52
N TRP A 117 -0.04 -8.37 1.06
CA TRP A 117 0.42 -7.99 2.38
C TRP A 117 -0.78 -7.88 3.31
N VAL A 118 -0.69 -8.53 4.47
CA VAL A 118 -1.77 -8.57 5.45
C VAL A 118 -1.36 -7.77 6.67
N TYR A 119 -2.22 -6.85 7.08
CA TYR A 119 -2.05 -5.98 8.23
C TYR A 119 -3.23 -6.16 9.17
N ALA A 120 -2.98 -6.27 10.48
CA ALA A 120 -4.03 -6.19 11.48
C ALA A 120 -3.93 -4.82 12.13
N LEU A 121 -4.85 -3.93 11.79
CA LEU A 121 -4.94 -2.59 12.37
C LEU A 121 -5.69 -2.65 13.69
N TYR A 122 -5.04 -2.15 14.75
CA TYR A 122 -5.62 -2.02 16.07
C TYR A 122 -5.10 -0.73 16.70
N ASP A 123 -5.73 0.39 16.37
CA ASP A 123 -5.26 1.70 16.81
C ASP A 123 -6.42 2.65 17.15
N VAL A 124 -6.17 3.55 18.10
CA VAL A 124 -7.07 4.65 18.48
C VAL A 124 -6.49 5.94 17.94
N GLY A 125 -7.28 6.66 17.16
CA GLY A 125 -6.90 7.92 16.53
C GLY A 125 -8.11 8.79 16.22
N PRO A 126 -7.89 10.07 15.88
CA PRO A 126 -8.97 10.97 15.49
C PRO A 126 -9.60 10.52 14.16
N SER A 127 -10.93 10.57 14.09
CA SER A 127 -11.66 10.43 12.84
C SER A 127 -11.33 11.61 11.93
N TYR A 128 -11.12 11.35 10.65
CA TYR A 128 -10.76 12.40 9.69
C TYR A 128 -11.88 13.44 9.51
N ARG A 129 -13.15 13.01 9.52
CA ARG A 129 -14.30 13.89 9.29
C ARG A 129 -14.75 14.68 10.51
N LEU A 130 -14.76 14.05 11.68
CA LEU A 130 -15.39 14.60 12.89
C LEU A 130 -14.39 14.98 13.98
N GLY A 131 -13.11 14.64 13.83
CA GLY A 131 -12.07 14.85 14.85
C GLY A 131 -12.28 14.05 16.16
N VAL A 132 -13.27 13.16 16.21
CA VAL A 132 -13.60 12.36 17.40
C VAL A 132 -12.69 11.14 17.46
N GLN A 133 -12.27 10.72 18.66
CA GLN A 133 -11.49 9.49 18.81
C GLN A 133 -12.30 8.27 18.38
N LYS A 134 -11.72 7.48 17.48
CA LYS A 134 -12.27 6.23 16.96
C LYS A 134 -11.25 5.12 17.15
N LEU A 135 -11.75 3.95 17.56
CA LEU A 135 -10.95 2.72 17.59
C LEU A 135 -11.09 2.02 16.23
N LEU A 136 -9.97 1.86 15.52
CA LEU A 136 -9.90 1.14 14.27
C LEU A 136 -9.47 -0.30 14.53
N ARG A 137 -10.38 -1.25 14.25
CA ARG A 137 -10.15 -2.70 14.31
C ARG A 137 -10.44 -3.30 12.94
N ALA A 138 -9.39 -3.54 12.16
CA ALA A 138 -9.56 -4.03 10.81
C ALA A 138 -8.40 -4.93 10.36
N LEU A 139 -8.72 -5.98 9.60
CA LEU A 139 -7.73 -6.72 8.82
C LEU A 139 -7.67 -6.10 7.43
N VAL A 140 -6.50 -5.63 7.01
CA VAL A 140 -6.29 -5.01 5.70
C VAL A 140 -5.42 -5.91 4.85
N VAL A 141 -5.87 -6.23 3.63
CA VAL A 141 -5.11 -6.99 2.65
C VAL A 141 -4.81 -6.10 1.46
N VAL A 142 -3.53 -5.88 1.18
CA VAL A 142 -3.04 -5.04 0.09
C VAL A 142 -2.47 -5.92 -1.02
N ARG A 143 -2.94 -5.71 -2.25
CA ARG A 143 -2.50 -6.48 -3.43
C ARG A 143 -2.19 -5.55 -4.61
N PRO A 144 -0.94 -5.50 -5.11
CA PRO A 144 -0.61 -4.74 -6.31
C PRO A 144 -1.21 -5.40 -7.55
N LEU A 145 -1.79 -4.59 -8.44
CA LEU A 145 -2.19 -5.01 -9.78
C LEU A 145 -1.01 -4.85 -10.74
N LEU A 146 -0.33 -5.94 -11.10
CA LEU A 146 0.93 -5.86 -11.86
C LEU A 146 0.79 -5.34 -13.31
N VAL A 147 -0.44 -5.23 -13.81
CA VAL A 147 -0.76 -4.84 -15.20
C VAL A 147 -1.41 -3.44 -15.27
N VAL A 148 -1.75 -2.84 -14.13
CA VAL A 148 -2.39 -1.52 -14.03
C VAL A 148 -1.72 -0.73 -12.91
N PRO A 149 -1.45 0.58 -13.03
CA PRO A 149 -0.73 1.33 -11.99
C PRO A 149 -1.65 1.61 -10.79
N ALA A 150 -2.04 0.55 -10.10
CA ALA A 150 -3.05 0.53 -9.06
C ALA A 150 -2.76 -0.56 -8.04
N VAL A 151 -3.25 -0.33 -6.83
CA VAL A 151 -3.19 -1.29 -5.73
C VAL A 151 -4.60 -1.55 -5.24
N GLU A 152 -4.96 -2.81 -5.14
CA GLU A 152 -6.23 -3.27 -4.60
C GLU A 152 -6.10 -3.41 -3.08
N VAL A 153 -7.06 -2.85 -2.35
CA VAL A 153 -7.09 -2.89 -0.89
C VAL A 153 -8.42 -3.48 -0.44
N TYR A 154 -8.34 -4.54 0.36
CA TYR A 154 -9.47 -5.14 1.05
C TYR A 154 -9.38 -4.79 2.52
N VAL A 155 -10.51 -4.38 3.11
CA VAL A 155 -10.59 -4.04 4.52
C VAL A 155 -11.73 -4.83 5.14
N TYR A 156 -11.40 -5.60 6.17
CA TYR A 156 -12.33 -6.42 6.90
C TYR A 156 -12.42 -5.88 8.33
N THR A 157 -13.51 -5.16 8.62
CA THR A 157 -13.72 -4.58 9.95
C THR A 157 -14.26 -5.65 10.88
N PHE A 158 -13.72 -5.68 12.11
CA PHE A 158 -14.16 -6.65 13.11
C PHE A 158 -14.49 -5.98 14.45
N GLN A 159 -15.49 -6.51 15.14
CA GLN A 159 -15.91 -6.08 16.47
C GLN A 159 -16.26 -7.31 17.29
N ASN A 160 -15.81 -7.33 18.55
CA ASN A 160 -16.05 -8.44 19.48
C ASN A 160 -15.67 -9.82 18.91
N GLY A 161 -14.60 -9.88 18.10
CA GLY A 161 -14.10 -11.13 17.50
C GLY A 161 -14.78 -11.57 16.19
N HIS A 162 -15.83 -10.85 15.77
CA HIS A 162 -16.59 -11.16 14.55
C HIS A 162 -16.33 -10.16 13.43
N PHE A 163 -16.31 -10.63 12.20
CA PHE A 163 -16.20 -9.75 11.03
C PHE A 163 -17.58 -9.18 10.65
N ILE A 164 -17.67 -7.86 10.55
CA ILE A 164 -18.94 -7.17 10.29
C ILE A 164 -19.07 -6.79 8.82
N GLU A 165 -17.99 -6.28 8.24
CA GLU A 165 -18.03 -5.65 6.94
C GLU A 165 -16.77 -5.92 6.14
N LYS A 166 -16.96 -6.07 4.83
CA LYS A 166 -15.89 -6.05 3.83
C LYS A 166 -16.02 -4.82 2.96
N GLN A 167 -14.98 -4.02 2.94
CA GLN A 167 -14.81 -2.92 2.00
C GLN A 167 -13.70 -3.26 1.01
N LYS A 168 -13.90 -2.90 -0.25
CA LYS A 168 -12.93 -3.08 -1.32
C LYS A 168 -12.78 -1.78 -2.08
N PHE A 169 -11.55 -1.30 -2.23
CA PHE A 169 -11.25 -0.12 -3.02
C PHE A 169 -9.89 -0.23 -3.69
N TYR A 170 -9.60 0.72 -4.56
CA TYR A 170 -8.38 0.78 -5.34
C TYR A 170 -7.67 2.11 -5.11
N VAL A 171 -6.36 2.03 -4.97
CA VAL A 171 -5.46 3.19 -4.95
C VAL A 171 -4.85 3.29 -6.34
N PHE A 172 -5.41 4.17 -7.18
CA PHE A 172 -4.94 4.42 -8.53
C PHE A 172 -3.89 5.52 -8.54
N TRP A 173 -2.81 5.33 -9.29
CA TRP A 173 -1.93 6.43 -9.67
C TRP A 173 -2.71 7.51 -10.44
N PRO A 174 -2.47 8.82 -10.22
CA PRO A 174 -1.47 9.42 -9.35
C PRO A 174 -2.02 9.85 -7.97
N LYS A 175 -3.05 9.20 -7.42
CA LYS A 175 -3.58 9.59 -6.10
C LYS A 175 -2.62 9.19 -4.99
N SER A 176 -2.43 10.06 -4.01
CA SER A 176 -1.63 9.76 -2.81
C SER A 176 -2.22 8.57 -2.04
N PRO A 177 -1.45 7.49 -1.82
CA PRO A 177 -1.95 6.31 -1.10
C PRO A 177 -2.47 6.62 0.31
N GLY A 178 -1.77 7.48 1.06
CA GLY A 178 -2.18 7.89 2.40
C GLY A 178 -3.51 8.64 2.41
N THR A 179 -3.71 9.57 1.47
CA THR A 179 -4.97 10.33 1.35
C THR A 179 -6.15 9.41 1.05
N VAL A 180 -5.97 8.42 0.16
CA VAL A 180 -7.03 7.46 -0.17
C VAL A 180 -7.36 6.58 1.05
N LEU A 181 -6.36 6.12 1.81
CA LEU A 181 -6.60 5.36 3.05
C LEU A 181 -7.39 6.19 4.06
N THR A 182 -6.98 7.45 4.28
CA THR A 182 -7.65 8.34 5.24
C THR A 182 -9.08 8.65 4.86
N GLU A 183 -9.36 8.90 3.58
CA GLU A 183 -10.72 9.15 3.11
C GLU A 183 -11.61 7.91 3.24
N LYS A 184 -11.08 6.71 2.93
CA LYS A 184 -11.85 5.47 2.91
C LYS A 184 -12.10 4.88 4.29
N LEU A 185 -11.16 5.02 5.21
CA LEU A 185 -11.26 4.46 6.56
C LEU A 185 -11.72 5.47 7.62
N ASP A 186 -11.83 6.74 7.23
CA ASP A 186 -12.13 7.86 8.12
C ASP A 186 -11.22 7.86 9.36
N PHE A 187 -9.92 7.66 9.11
CA PHE A 187 -8.88 7.53 10.11
C PHE A 187 -7.61 8.20 9.59
N GLU A 188 -6.93 8.99 10.42
CA GLU A 188 -5.73 9.71 9.99
C GLU A 188 -4.55 8.74 9.81
N PHE A 189 -4.08 8.58 8.57
CA PHE A 189 -2.90 7.78 8.24
C PHE A 189 -1.73 8.72 7.99
N THR A 190 -0.79 8.75 8.91
CA THR A 190 0.45 9.51 8.78
C THR A 190 1.64 8.57 8.66
N VAL A 191 2.75 9.07 8.13
CA VAL A 191 4.03 8.33 8.14
C VAL A 191 4.94 9.04 9.11
N LEU A 192 5.46 8.29 10.08
CA LEU A 192 6.56 8.77 10.90
C LEU A 192 7.88 8.51 10.18
N ILE A 193 8.61 9.59 9.94
CA ILE A 193 9.96 9.57 9.37
C ILE A 193 10.94 9.85 10.50
N VAL A 194 11.71 8.84 10.92
CA VAL A 194 12.79 9.06 11.88
C VAL A 194 13.93 9.75 11.13
N ARG A 195 14.19 11.02 11.45
CA ARG A 195 15.49 11.62 11.12
C ARG A 195 16.54 10.82 11.87
N GLY A 196 17.41 10.13 11.14
CA GLY A 196 18.55 9.45 11.74
C GLY A 196 19.26 10.40 12.70
N GLY A 197 19.60 9.90 13.90
CA GLY A 197 20.32 10.66 14.90
C GLY A 197 21.57 11.28 14.29
N GLY A 198 21.50 12.59 14.05
CA GLY A 198 22.68 13.41 13.88
C GLY A 198 23.33 13.51 15.24
N GLY A 199 24.57 13.04 15.36
CA GLY A 199 25.37 13.22 16.56
C GLY A 199 25.38 14.68 16.99
N GLY A 200 24.83 14.94 18.17
CA GLY A 200 25.02 16.20 18.89
C GLY A 200 26.27 16.09 19.75
N GLY A 201 27.43 16.20 19.11
CA GLY A 201 28.63 16.68 19.77
C GLY A 201 28.70 18.20 19.61
N GLY A 202 28.81 18.92 20.71
CA GLY A 202 29.32 20.31 20.76
C GLY A 202 28.29 21.43 20.68
N ALA A 203 27.82 21.90 21.84
CA ALA A 203 28.06 23.27 22.35
C ALA A 203 27.60 23.34 23.81
#